data_AF-A0A520CIT4-F1
#
_entry.id   AF-A0A520CIT4-F1
#
_cell.length_a   1.000
_cell.length_b   1.000
_cell.length_c   1.000
_cell.angle_alpha   90.00
_cell.angle_beta   90.00
_cell.angle_gamma   90.00
#
_symmetry.space_group_name_H-M   'P 1'
#
loop_
_entity.id
_entity.type
_entity.pdbx_description
1 polymer ?
#
loop_
_entity_poly.entity_id
_entity_poly.type
_entity_poly.pdbx_seq_one_letter_code
_entity_poly.pdbx_strand_id
1 'polypeptide(L)'
;MKKPELFLYLSMAALASSLLSWFVDIAGLVLAVPVLMLTRNELKKSALKVSDYSLQEIKHLKIARILSIVSIIISALIIAYRICILVLVTMGFLGY
;
A
#
# COMPACT_ATOMS: atom_id res chain seq x y z
N MET A 1 35.16 -8.21 19.64
CA MET A 1 35.03 -7.05 18.73
C MET A 1 33.98 -7.37 17.68
N LYS A 2 32.83 -6.68 17.71
CA LYS A 2 31.80 -6.83 16.68
C LYS A 2 32.33 -6.22 15.39
N LYS A 3 32.49 -7.01 14.33
CA LYS A 3 33.10 -6.59 13.06
C LYS A 3 32.28 -5.42 12.48
N PRO A 4 32.83 -4.19 12.40
CA PRO A 4 32.10 -3.01 11.93
C PRO A 4 31.60 -3.18 10.48
N GLU A 5 32.33 -3.95 9.67
CA GLU A 5 31.93 -4.32 8.31
C GLU A 5 30.59 -5.07 8.28
N LEU A 6 30.31 -5.92 9.27
CA LEU A 6 29.05 -6.68 9.33
C LEU A 6 27.84 -5.75 9.54
N PHE A 7 28.01 -4.70 10.35
CA PHE A 7 26.99 -3.66 10.53
C PHE A 7 26.79 -2.86 9.24
N LEU A 8 27.86 -2.53 8.52
CA LEU A 8 27.77 -1.85 7.23
C LEU A 8 26.97 -2.67 6.21
N TYR A 9 27.27 -3.96 6.06
CA TYR A 9 26.54 -4.86 5.16
C TYR A 9 25.07 -5.01 5.56
N LEU A 10 24.78 -5.14 6.86
CA LEU A 10 23.41 -5.18 7.38
C LEU A 10 22.64 -3.90 7.09
N SER A 11 23.26 -2.73 7.26
CA SER A 11 22.65 -1.43 6.94
C SER A 11 22.40 -1.28 5.44
N MET A 12 23.35 -1.69 4.58
CA MET A 12 23.15 -1.67 3.12
C MET A 12 22.04 -2.63 2.68
N ALA A 13 21.98 -3.83 3.25
CA ALA A 13 20.92 -4.81 2.98
C ALA A 13 19.55 -4.29 3.45
N ALA A 14 19.49 -3.66 4.62
CA ALA A 14 18.27 -3.03 5.13
C ALA A 14 17.81 -1.88 4.22
N LEU A 15 18.74 -1.06 3.72
CA LEU A 15 18.46 0.03 2.79
C LEU A 15 17.92 -0.50 1.45
N ALA A 16 18.57 -1.52 0.88
CA ALA A 16 18.14 -2.16 -0.36
C ALA A 16 16.75 -2.81 -0.22
N SER A 17 16.51 -3.53 0.88
CA SER A 17 15.19 -4.12 1.19
C SER A 17 14.10 -3.05 1.36
N SER A 18 14.43 -1.94 2.02
CA SER A 18 13.52 -0.80 2.17
C SER A 18 13.18 -0.15 0.83
N LEU A 19 14.16 0.05 -0.05
CA LEU A 19 13.93 0.55 -1.40
C LEU A 19 13.05 -0.40 -2.23
N LEU A 20 13.31 -1.70 -2.18
CA LEU A 20 12.51 -2.69 -2.93
C LEU A 20 11.04 -2.68 -2.49
N SER A 21 10.81 -2.58 -1.19
CA SER A 21 9.45 -2.55 -0.64
C SER A 21 8.64 -1.30 -1.04
N TRP A 22 9.31 -0.15 -1.25
CA TRP A 22 8.66 1.05 -1.77
C TRP A 22 8.05 0.83 -3.15
N PHE A 23 8.74 0.10 -4.04
CA PHE A 23 8.20 -0.22 -5.36
C PHE A 23 6.95 -1.10 -5.27
N VAL A 24 6.94 -2.08 -4.35
CA VAL A 24 5.79 -2.97 -4.13
C VAL A 24 4.60 -2.19 -3.55
N ASP A 25 4.84 -1.32 -2.57
CA ASP A 25 3.81 -0.48 -1.95
C ASP A 25 3.18 0.49 -2.96
N ILE A 26 3.99 1.14 -3.80
CA ILE A 26 3.52 2.04 -4.86
C ILE A 26 2.74 1.28 -5.92
N ALA A 27 3.25 0.12 -6.39
CA ALA A 27 2.55 -0.70 -7.38
C ALA A 27 1.19 -1.19 -6.86
N GLY A 28 1.12 -1.60 -5.59
CA GLY A 28 -0.14 -1.98 -4.94
C GLY A 28 -1.15 -0.85 -4.90
N LEU A 29 -0.72 0.38 -4.57
CA LEU A 29 -1.56 1.57 -4.59
C LEU A 29 -2.06 1.92 -6.01
N VAL A 30 -1.18 1.85 -7.00
CA VAL A 30 -1.51 2.12 -8.41
C VAL A 30 -2.55 1.15 -8.94
N LEU A 31 -2.58 -0.10 -8.47
CA LEU A 31 -3.61 -1.08 -8.84
C LEU A 31 -4.90 -0.93 -8.02
N ALA A 32 -4.80 -0.57 -6.74
CA ALA A 32 -5.97 -0.43 -5.87
C ALA A 32 -6.91 0.71 -6.29
N VAL A 33 -6.36 1.84 -6.74
CA VAL A 33 -7.13 3.02 -7.17
C VAL A 33 -8.04 2.76 -8.39
N PRO A 34 -7.56 2.21 -9.52
CA PRO A 34 -8.40 1.89 -10.67
C PRO A 34 -9.41 0.79 -10.36
N VAL A 35 -9.06 -0.20 -9.51
CA VAL A 35 -10.02 -1.22 -9.04
C VAL A 35 -11.15 -0.57 -8.25
N LEU A 36 -10.85 0.42 -7.39
CA LEU A 36 -11.87 1.18 -6.66
C LEU A 36 -12.75 2.01 -7.61
N MET A 37 -12.16 2.67 -8.62
CA MET A 37 -12.91 3.41 -9.65
C MET A 37 -13.82 2.52 -10.49
N LEU A 38 -13.32 1.37 -10.95
CA LEU A 38 -14.09 0.38 -11.70
C LEU A 38 -15.24 -0.16 -10.87
N THR A 39 -14.98 -0.59 -9.63
CA THR A 39 -16.03 -1.09 -8.72
C THR A 39 -17.10 -0.04 -8.44
N ARG A 40 -16.70 1.23 -8.29
CA ARG A 40 -17.62 2.35 -8.07
C ARG A 40 -18.46 2.68 -9.31
N ASN A 41 -17.86 2.60 -10.50
CA ASN A 41 -18.57 2.81 -11.76
C ASN A 41 -19.55 1.67 -12.06
N GLU A 42 -19.17 0.42 -11.81
CA GLU A 42 -20.06 -0.74 -11.96
C GLU A 42 -21.23 -0.67 -10.95
N LEU A 43 -20.98 -0.36 -9.67
CA LEU A 43 -22.06 -0.14 -8.69
C LEU A 43 -23.03 0.97 -9.10
N LYS A 44 -22.53 2.05 -9.70
CA LYS A 44 -23.36 3.16 -10.18
C LYS A 44 -24.19 2.77 -11.42
N LYS A 45 -23.61 1.96 -12.32
CA LYS A 45 -24.32 1.41 -13.49
C LYS A 45 -25.40 0.41 -13.09
N SER A 46 -25.12 -0.51 -12.16
CA SER A 46 -26.12 -1.46 -11.64
C SER A 46 -27.26 -0.79 -10.87
N ALA A 47 -27.05 0.42 -10.33
CA ALA A 47 -28.12 1.20 -9.69
C ALA A 47 -29.01 1.97 -10.69
N LEU A 48 -28.51 2.25 -11.91
CA LEU A 48 -29.19 3.04 -12.95
C LEU A 48 -29.83 2.18 -14.04
N LYS A 49 -29.32 0.97 -14.29
CA LYS A 49 -29.97 -0.04 -15.15
C LYS A 49 -30.62 -1.09 -14.26
N VAL A 50 -31.92 -1.30 -14.43
CA VAL A 50 -32.72 -2.35 -13.77
C VAL A 50 -32.36 -3.75 -14.33
N SER A 51 -31.07 -4.09 -14.52
CA SER A 51 -30.74 -5.37 -15.18
C SER A 51 -29.50 -6.10 -14.66
N ASP A 52 -29.71 -7.42 -14.55
CA ASP A 52 -28.83 -8.59 -14.65
C ASP A 52 -27.85 -8.97 -13.54
N TYR A 53 -27.55 -8.11 -12.56
CA TYR A 53 -26.69 -8.53 -11.46
C TYR A 53 -27.45 -9.27 -10.37
N SER A 54 -27.00 -10.49 -10.05
CA SER A 54 -27.49 -11.26 -8.91
C SER A 54 -27.25 -10.49 -7.61
N LEU A 55 -28.17 -10.60 -6.65
CA LEU A 55 -28.04 -10.03 -5.29
C LEU A 55 -26.70 -10.39 -4.63
N GLN A 56 -26.10 -11.51 -5.04
CA GLN A 56 -24.81 -12.01 -4.60
C GLN A 56 -23.64 -11.22 -5.22
N GLU A 57 -23.70 -10.88 -6.51
CA GLU A 57 -22.67 -10.10 -7.21
C GLU A 57 -22.58 -8.67 -6.68
N ILE A 58 -23.73 -8.05 -6.36
CA ILE A 58 -23.77 -6.72 -5.72
C ILE A 58 -23.13 -6.76 -4.33
N LYS A 59 -23.32 -7.85 -3.57
CA LYS A 59 -22.62 -8.04 -2.28
C LYS A 59 -21.12 -8.18 -2.48
N HIS A 60 -20.67 -8.96 -3.47
CA HIS A 60 -19.24 -9.10 -3.77
C HIS A 60 -18.60 -7.78 -4.21
N LEU A 61 -19.26 -6.96 -5.03
CA LEU A 61 -18.75 -5.62 -5.37
C LEU A 61 -18.63 -4.71 -4.14
N LYS A 62 -19.60 -4.75 -3.21
CA LYS A 62 -19.51 -3.99 -1.96
C LYS A 62 -18.32 -4.45 -1.10
N ILE A 63 -18.09 -5.75 -1.00
CA ILE A 63 -16.95 -6.32 -0.25
C ILE A 63 -15.63 -5.93 -0.93
N ALA A 64 -15.52 -6.07 -2.26
CA ALA A 64 -14.33 -5.68 -3.01
C ALA A 64 -13.98 -4.21 -2.83
N ARG A 65 -15.00 -3.33 -2.80
CA ARG A 65 -14.82 -1.91 -2.51
C ARG A 65 -14.30 -1.68 -1.08
N ILE A 66 -14.86 -2.33 -0.08
CA ILE A 66 -14.40 -2.23 1.31
C ILE A 66 -12.95 -2.71 1.43
N LEU A 67 -12.63 -3.86 0.82
CA LEU A 67 -11.28 -4.43 0.84
C LEU A 67 -10.27 -3.49 0.17
N SER A 68 -10.65 -2.87 -0.95
CA SER A 68 -9.82 -1.87 -1.64
C SER A 68 -9.57 -0.62 -0.77
N ILE A 69 -10.59 -0.11 -0.07
CA ILE A 69 -10.44 1.01 0.87
C ILE A 69 -9.50 0.63 2.03
N VAL A 70 -9.70 -0.55 2.62
CA VAL A 70 -8.85 -1.05 3.70
C VAL A 70 -7.40 -1.20 3.22
N SER A 71 -7.19 -1.73 2.01
CA SER A 71 -5.87 -1.83 1.41
C SER A 71 -5.19 -0.47 1.25
N ILE A 72 -5.93 0.56 0.80
CA ILE A 72 -5.40 1.92 0.66
C ILE A 72 -4.98 2.49 2.03
N ILE A 73 -5.79 2.28 3.07
CA ILE A 73 -5.49 2.74 4.43
C ILE A 73 -4.23 2.06 4.97
N ILE A 74 -4.11 0.74 4.80
CA ILE A 74 -2.93 -0.01 5.24
C ILE A 74 -1.68 0.45 4.49
N SER A 75 -1.75 0.61 3.17
CA SER A 75 -0.62 1.12 2.38
C SER A 75 -0.22 2.54 2.81
N ALA A 76 -1.18 3.42 3.11
CA ALA A 76 -0.88 4.76 3.61
C ALA A 76 -0.17 4.75 4.98
N LEU A 77 -0.59 3.87 5.89
CA LEU A 77 0.07 3.68 7.19
C LEU A 77 1.51 3.16 7.04
N ILE A 78 1.73 2.20 6.14
CA ILE A 78 3.07 1.66 5.85
C ILE A 78 3.98 2.76 5.31
N ILE A 79 3.49 3.57 4.36
CA ILE A 79 4.25 4.70 3.81
C ILE A 79 4.59 5.71 4.92
N ALA A 80 3.63 6.10 5.75
CA ALA A 80 3.85 7.03 6.86
C ALA A 80 4.90 6.49 7.85
N TYR A 81 4.81 5.21 8.21
CA TYR A 81 5.78 4.54 9.08
C TYR A 81 7.19 4.54 8.47
N ARG A 82 7.31 4.22 7.18
CA ARG A 82 8.60 4.23 6.48
C ARG A 82 9.20 5.63 6.38
N ILE A 83 8.39 6.66 6.14
CA ILE A 83 8.85 8.06 6.16
C ILE A 83 9.37 8.41 7.56
N CYS A 84 8.66 8.01 8.61
CA CYS A 84 9.07 8.28 9.99
C CYS A 84 10.43 7.62 10.32
N ILE A 85 10.63 6.36 9.92
CA ILE A 85 11.94 5.68 10.03
C ILE A 85 13.01 6.43 9.25
N LEU A 86 12.72 6.84 8.01
CA LEU A 86 13.68 7.53 7.16
C LEU A 86 14.14 8.84 7.81
N VAL A 87 13.20 9.60 8.37
CA VAL A 87 13.49 10.82 9.15
C VAL A 87 14.36 10.50 10.37
N LEU A 88 13.99 9.51 11.19
CA LEU A 88 14.76 9.11 12.37
C LEU A 88 16.18 8.68 12.01
N VAL A 89 16.35 7.90 10.94
CA VAL A 89 17.67 7.48 10.44
C VAL A 89 18.46 8.67 9.93
N THR A 90 17.85 9.61 9.20
CA THR A 90 18.55 10.82 8.73
C THR A 90 18.95 11.74 9.88
N MET A 91 18.12 11.89 10.92
CA MET A 91 18.48 12.66 12.12
C MET A 91 19.65 12.00 12.87
N GLY A 92 19.59 10.68 13.07
CA GLY A 92 20.67 9.92 13.69
C GLY A 92 21.98 9.93 12.88
N PHE A 93 21.90 10.03 11.55
CA PHE A 93 23.07 10.16 10.69
C PHE A 93 23.65 11.58 10.66
N LEU A 94 22.80 12.62 10.75
CA LEU A 94 23.20 14.02 10.77
C LEU A 94 23.63 14.52 12.17
N GLY A 95 23.55 13.68 13.20
CA GLY A 95 24.08 13.97 14.54
C GLY A 95 23.25 14.94 15.36
N TYR A 96 21.94 15.04 15.09
CA TYR A 96 20.97 15.78 15.91
C TYR A 96 20.44 14.96 17.08
#